data_AF-A0A0A7GE37-F1
#
_entry.id   AF-A0A0A7GE37-F1
#
_cell.length_a   1.000
_cell.length_b   1.000
_cell.length_c   1.000
_cell.angle_alpha   90.00
_cell.angle_beta   90.00
_cell.angle_gamma   90.00
#
_symmetry.space_group_name_H-M   'P 1'
#
loop_
_entity.id
_entity.type
_entity.pdbx_description
1 polymer ?
#
loop_
_entity_poly.entity_id
_entity_poly.type
_entity_poly.pdbx_seq_one_letter_code
_entity_poly.pdbx_strand_id
1 'polypeptide(L)'
;MVSWVIEAVALAVTFTVNLPFGYWRKVTRKLSKEWFLAVHSPVPLVFLTRLFAGVSLTHIPLFVASFFLGQFTGGRLRGVLEQKYERLSRCMFVDLSRIMRGAF
;
A
#
# COMPACT_ATOMS: atom_id res chain seq x y z
N MET A 1 -19.82 16.49 -11.81
CA MET A 1 -19.64 15.03 -11.95
C MET A 1 -18.17 14.79 -12.24
N VAL A 2 -17.43 14.10 -11.35
CA VAL A 2 -16.01 13.77 -11.61
C VAL A 2 -15.97 12.75 -12.75
N SER A 3 -15.00 12.89 -13.64
CA SER A 3 -14.79 11.92 -14.72
C SER A 3 -14.42 10.56 -14.13
N TRP A 4 -15.03 9.48 -14.64
CA TRP A 4 -14.70 8.10 -14.27
C TRP A 4 -13.21 7.78 -14.42
N VAL A 5 -12.52 8.47 -15.35
CA VAL A 5 -11.07 8.34 -15.53
C VAL A 5 -10.31 8.88 -14.30
N ILE A 6 -10.70 10.04 -13.78
CA ILE A 6 -10.06 10.64 -12.60
C ILE A 6 -10.27 9.75 -11.38
N GLU A 7 -11.48 9.19 -11.23
CA GLU A 7 -11.76 8.24 -10.15
C GLU A 7 -10.93 6.96 -10.28
N ALA A 8 -10.86 6.37 -11.46
CA ALA A 8 -10.04 5.17 -11.70
C ALA A 8 -8.56 5.42 -11.38
N VAL A 9 -8.02 6.59 -11.76
CA VAL A 9 -6.66 6.99 -11.41
C VAL A 9 -6.50 7.14 -9.89
N ALA A 10 -7.44 7.77 -9.20
CA ALA A 10 -7.41 7.92 -7.74
C ALA A 10 -7.45 6.56 -7.00
N LEU A 11 -8.24 5.60 -7.52
CA LEU A 11 -8.28 4.23 -7.00
C LEU A 11 -6.97 3.48 -7.28
N ALA A 12 -6.36 3.66 -8.45
CA ALA A 12 -5.06 3.04 -8.78
C ALA A 12 -3.92 3.62 -7.94
N VAL A 13 -3.93 4.93 -7.68
CA VAL A 13 -2.99 5.59 -6.75
C VAL A 13 -3.18 5.04 -5.34
N THR A 14 -4.43 4.94 -4.87
CA THR A 14 -4.77 4.37 -3.56
C THR A 14 -4.21 2.95 -3.42
N PHE A 15 -4.41 2.09 -4.41
CA PHE A 15 -3.87 0.73 -4.43
C PHE A 15 -2.34 0.74 -4.36
N THR A 16 -1.69 1.51 -5.25
CA THR A 16 -0.24 1.54 -5.41
C THR A 16 0.47 2.06 -4.15
N VAL A 17 -0.05 3.14 -3.57
CA VAL A 17 0.46 3.72 -2.32
C VAL A 17 0.35 2.71 -1.18
N ASN A 18 -0.70 1.88 -1.15
CA ASN A 18 -0.88 0.88 -0.09
C ASN A 18 0.02 -0.37 -0.21
N LEU A 19 0.65 -0.63 -1.36
CA LEU A 19 1.59 -1.75 -1.53
C LEU A 19 2.77 -1.70 -0.54
N PRO A 20 3.57 -0.61 -0.45
CA PRO A 20 4.68 -0.54 0.50
C PRO A 20 4.23 -0.64 1.96
N PHE A 21 3.07 -0.08 2.32
CA PHE A 21 2.54 -0.19 3.68
C PHE A 21 2.08 -1.62 3.99
N GLY A 22 1.46 -2.32 3.04
CA GLY A 22 1.14 -3.74 3.16
C GLY A 22 2.39 -4.61 3.35
N TYR A 23 3.44 -4.30 2.60
CA TYR A 23 4.75 -4.95 2.68
C TYR A 23 5.37 -4.78 4.06
N TRP A 24 5.41 -3.53 4.56
CA TRP A 24 5.94 -3.21 5.88
C TRP A 24 5.10 -3.83 7.00
N ARG A 25 3.77 -3.69 6.96
CA ARG A 25 2.85 -4.22 7.97
C ARG A 25 3.05 -5.72 8.22
N LYS A 26 3.35 -6.49 7.18
CA LYS A 26 3.52 -7.96 7.25
C LYS A 26 4.59 -8.39 8.25
N VAL A 27 5.67 -7.62 8.40
CA VAL A 27 6.81 -7.93 9.29
C VAL A 27 6.73 -7.25 10.66
N THR A 28 5.68 -6.49 10.92
CA THR A 28 5.47 -5.83 12.21
C THR A 28 4.64 -6.71 13.15
N ARG A 29 4.93 -6.63 14.46
CA ARG A 29 4.11 -7.30 15.48
C ARG A 29 2.71 -6.65 15.48
N LYS A 30 1.66 -7.45 15.26
CA LYS A 30 0.26 -6.98 15.34
C LYS A 30 0.01 -6.21 16.64
N LEU A 31 -0.73 -5.11 16.55
CA LEU A 31 -1.06 -4.20 17.66
C LEU A 31 0.13 -3.50 18.33
N SER A 32 1.32 -3.54 17.73
CA SER A 32 2.42 -2.66 18.11
C SER A 32 2.21 -1.23 17.58
N LYS A 33 2.92 -0.25 18.14
CA LYS A 33 2.95 1.12 17.62
C LYS A 33 3.39 1.15 16.15
N GLU A 34 4.35 0.31 15.78
CA GLU A 34 4.84 0.20 14.41
C GLU A 34 3.77 -0.35 13.46
N TRP A 35 3.06 -1.40 13.88
CA TRP A 35 1.93 -1.96 13.12
C TRP A 35 0.81 -0.92 12.95
N PHE A 36 0.53 -0.15 14.00
CA PHE A 36 -0.45 0.93 13.95
C PHE A 36 -0.08 1.96 12.89
N LEU A 37 1.18 2.41 12.86
CA LEU A 37 1.66 3.33 11.82
C LEU A 37 1.58 2.70 10.42
N ALA A 38 2.04 1.45 10.26
CA ALA A 38 1.98 0.76 8.97
C ALA A 38 0.55 0.66 8.42
N VAL A 39 -0.47 0.54 9.28
CA VAL A 39 -1.87 0.50 8.87
C VAL A 39 -2.47 1.89 8.65
N HIS A 40 -2.18 2.86 9.52
CA HIS A 40 -2.91 4.14 9.55
C HIS A 40 -2.22 5.26 8.78
N SER A 41 -0.89 5.26 8.64
CA SER A 41 -0.17 6.24 7.82
C SER A 41 -0.66 6.36 6.37
N PRO A 42 -1.10 5.29 5.66
CA PRO A 42 -1.68 5.44 4.33
C PRO A 42 -3.08 6.07 4.34
N VAL A 43 -3.82 6.05 5.45
CA VAL A 43 -5.22 6.56 5.49
C VAL A 43 -5.30 8.06 5.18
N PRO A 44 -4.48 8.96 5.78
CA PRO A 44 -4.40 10.36 5.37
C PRO A 44 -4.06 10.55 3.89
N LEU A 45 -3.17 9.74 3.32
CA LEU A 45 -2.78 9.84 1.91
C LEU A 45 -3.95 9.51 0.98
N VAL A 46 -4.73 8.49 1.32
CA VAL A 46 -5.92 8.08 0.56
C VAL A 46 -7.04 9.11 0.70
N PHE A 47 -7.23 9.68 1.91
CA PHE A 47 -8.15 10.78 2.13
C PHE A 47 -7.80 11.99 1.25
N LEU A 48 -6.53 12.39 1.22
CA LEU A 48 -6.06 13.49 0.38
C LEU A 48 -6.23 13.18 -1.12
N THR A 49 -5.91 11.95 -1.54
CA THR A 49 -6.10 11.50 -2.93
C THR A 49 -7.56 11.65 -3.37
N ARG A 50 -8.51 11.19 -2.53
CA ARG A 50 -9.95 11.33 -2.76
C ARG A 50 -10.39 12.80 -2.79
N LEU A 51 -9.89 13.60 -1.85
CA LEU A 51 -10.22 15.02 -1.74
C LEU A 51 -9.78 15.80 -2.98
N PHE A 52 -8.53 15.63 -3.40
CA PHE A 52 -7.99 16.31 -4.59
C PHE A 52 -8.61 15.81 -5.90
N ALA A 53 -9.01 14.54 -5.97
CA ALA A 53 -9.75 14.00 -7.10
C ALA A 53 -11.22 14.48 -7.15
N GLY A 54 -11.72 15.15 -6.10
CA GLY A 54 -13.09 15.67 -6.03
C GLY A 54 -14.17 14.59 -5.99
N VAL A 55 -13.81 13.33 -5.72
CA VAL A 55 -14.74 12.19 -5.77
C VAL A 55 -15.81 12.33 -4.68
N SER A 56 -17.03 11.85 -4.92
CA SER A 56 -18.13 11.90 -3.94
C SER A 56 -17.86 10.99 -2.73
N LEU A 57 -18.42 11.32 -1.56
CA LEU A 57 -18.35 10.48 -0.35
C LEU A 57 -19.04 9.11 -0.57
N THR A 58 -20.01 9.05 -1.48
CA THR A 58 -20.72 7.81 -1.84
C THR A 58 -19.79 6.72 -2.41
N HIS A 59 -18.60 7.09 -2.91
CA HIS A 59 -17.63 6.17 -3.49
C HIS A 59 -16.53 5.75 -2.51
N ILE A 60 -16.59 6.18 -1.24
CA ILE A 60 -15.67 5.71 -0.19
C ILE A 60 -15.53 4.18 -0.14
N PRO A 61 -16.60 3.36 -0.29
CA PRO A 61 -16.45 1.91 -0.32
C PRO A 61 -15.44 1.39 -1.36
N LEU A 62 -15.34 2.04 -2.52
CA LEU A 62 -14.35 1.68 -3.56
C LEU A 62 -12.92 2.00 -3.11
N PHE A 63 -12.72 3.14 -2.45
CA PHE A 63 -11.42 3.50 -1.87
C PHE A 63 -11.02 2.57 -0.74
N VAL A 64 -11.97 2.16 0.11
CA VAL A 64 -11.74 1.16 1.18
C VAL A 64 -11.35 -0.18 0.58
N ALA A 65 -12.05 -0.64 -0.46
CA ALA A 65 -11.69 -1.87 -1.16
C ALA A 65 -10.28 -1.78 -1.77
N SER A 66 -9.98 -0.70 -2.49
CA SER A 66 -8.65 -0.45 -3.09
C SER A 66 -7.53 -0.39 -2.04
N PHE A 67 -7.78 0.28 -0.92
CA PHE A 67 -6.86 0.36 0.22
C PHE A 67 -6.49 -1.03 0.76
N PHE A 68 -7.49 -1.86 1.06
CA PHE A 68 -7.25 -3.21 1.58
C PHE A 68 -6.60 -4.12 0.54
N LEU A 69 -6.99 -4.02 -0.73
CA LEU A 69 -6.36 -4.76 -1.82
C LEU A 69 -4.88 -4.42 -1.97
N GLY A 70 -4.51 -3.13 -1.88
CA GLY A 70 -3.12 -2.71 -1.88
C GLY A 70 -2.34 -3.25 -0.67
N GLN A 71 -2.91 -3.11 0.53
CA GLN A 71 -2.27 -3.60 1.76
C GLN A 71 -2.13 -5.13 1.81
N PHE A 72 -3.07 -5.87 1.24
CA PHE A 72 -3.00 -7.31 1.16
C PHE A 72 -1.98 -7.76 0.10
N THR A 73 -2.03 -7.16 -1.08
CA THR A 73 -1.09 -7.46 -2.17
C THR A 73 0.36 -7.17 -1.77
N GLY A 74 0.62 -6.03 -1.12
CA GLY A 74 1.94 -5.71 -0.58
C GLY A 74 2.43 -6.73 0.46
N GLY A 75 1.56 -7.16 1.36
CA GLY A 75 1.89 -8.18 2.37
C GLY A 75 2.09 -9.58 1.77
N ARG A 76 1.38 -9.91 0.70
CA ARG A 76 1.58 -11.15 -0.07
C ARG A 76 2.91 -11.13 -0.80
N LEU A 77 3.26 -10.01 -1.44
CA LEU A 77 4.57 -9.81 -2.07
C LEU A 77 5.68 -10.03 -1.05
N ARG A 78 5.57 -9.45 0.15
CA ARG A 78 6.54 -9.68 1.22
C ARG A 78 6.71 -11.16 1.53
N GLY A 79 5.60 -11.88 1.74
CA GLY A 79 5.63 -13.31 2.05
C GLY A 79 6.26 -14.16 0.94
N VAL A 80 6.06 -13.81 -0.34
CA VAL A 80 6.70 -14.51 -1.46
C VAL A 80 8.21 -14.23 -1.51
N LEU A 81 8.63 -12.99 -1.26
CA LEU A 81 10.05 -12.64 -1.26
C LEU A 81 10.80 -13.27 -0.08
N GLU A 82 10.16 -13.39 1.09
CA GLU A 82 10.77 -14.02 2.28
C GLU A 82 11.12 -15.50 2.06
N GLN A 83 10.50 -16.18 1.09
CA GLN A 83 10.87 -17.54 0.70
C GLN A 83 12.11 -17.60 -0.19
N LYS A 84 12.49 -16.47 -0.82
CA LYS A 84 13.57 -16.40 -1.81
C LYS A 84 14.82 -15.69 -1.29
N TYR A 85 14.68 -14.80 -0.31
CA TYR A 85 15.75 -13.92 0.14
C TYR A 85 15.81 -13.89 1.68
N GLU A 86 17.00 -14.17 2.23
CA GLU A 86 17.17 -14.26 3.69
C GLU A 86 17.22 -12.89 4.40
N ARG A 87 17.68 -11.83 3.72
CA ARG A 87 17.98 -10.52 4.34
C ARG A 87 17.17 -9.37 3.75
N LEU A 88 15.85 -9.55 3.69
CA LEU A 88 14.96 -8.47 3.25
C LEU A 88 14.79 -7.40 4.35
N SER A 89 14.83 -6.13 3.96
CA SER A 89 14.59 -4.98 4.82
C SER A 89 13.09 -4.80 5.14
N ARG A 90 12.68 -3.71 5.79
CA ARG A 90 11.25 -3.40 6.01
C ARG A 90 10.65 -2.58 4.85
N CYS A 91 11.49 -2.05 3.97
CA CYS A 91 11.10 -1.13 2.91
C CYS A 91 11.06 -1.84 1.56
N MET A 92 9.86 -1.92 0.98
CA MET A 92 9.62 -2.55 -0.32
C MET A 92 10.56 -2.00 -1.41
N PHE A 93 10.72 -0.68 -1.49
CA PHE A 93 11.55 -0.05 -2.52
C PHE A 93 13.03 -0.43 -2.41
N VAL A 94 13.55 -0.50 -1.18
CA VAL A 94 14.94 -0.90 -0.94
C VAL A 94 15.14 -2.33 -1.40
N ASP A 95 14.26 -3.24 -0.99
CA ASP A 95 14.36 -4.66 -1.33
C ASP A 95 14.24 -4.90 -2.84
N LEU A 96 13.25 -4.27 -3.50
CA LEU A 96 13.13 -4.32 -4.95
C LEU A 96 14.37 -3.78 -5.65
N SER A 97 14.95 -2.67 -5.17
CA SER A 97 16.17 -2.11 -5.75
C SER A 97 17.40 -2.98 -5.55
N ARG A 98 17.47 -3.75 -4.46
CA ARG A 98 18.54 -4.72 -4.20
C ARG A 98 18.38 -5.93 -5.13
N ILE A 99 17.15 -6.41 -5.33
CA ILE A 99 16.83 -7.50 -6.26
C ILE A 99 17.22 -7.11 -7.68
N MET A 100 16.80 -5.92 -8.15
CA MET A 100 17.11 -5.44 -9.51
C MET A 100 18.62 -5.29 -9.76
N ARG A 101 19.40 -5.03 -8.70
CA ARG A 101 20.86 -4.91 -8.75
C ARG A 101 21.60 -6.23 -8.51
N GLY A 102 20.88 -7.35 -8.30
CA GLY A 102 21.49 -8.64 -7.99
C GLY A 102 22.28 -8.66 -6.68
N ALA A 103 21.93 -7.80 -5.72
CA ALA A 103 22.68 -7.60 -4.48
C ALA A 103 22.25 -8.56 -3.34
N PHE A 104 21.84 -9.77 -3.68
CA PHE A 104 21.41 -10.83 -2.76
C PHE A 104 22.23 -12.10 -2.97
#